data_AF-A0A9W8YRC8-F1
#
_entry.id   AF-A0A9W8YRC8-F1
#
_cell.length_a   1.000
_cell.length_b   1.000
_cell.length_c   1.000
_cell.angle_alpha   90.00
_cell.angle_beta   90.00
_cell.angle_gamma   90.00
#
_symmetry.space_group_name_H-M   'P 1'
#
loop_
_entity.id
_entity.type
_entity.pdbx_description
1 polymer ?
#
loop_
_entity_poly.entity_id
_entity_poly.type
_entity_poly.pdbx_seq_one_letter_code
_entity_poly.pdbx_strand_id
1 'polypeptide(L)'
;MSAFGGLIKAAESLINSTNVTENSLNAYLPESYSLASLINGIAQSQNTHPKARLVAILACLKDRQRVQRESDERESAARLGDLAAAIIAPWTRSTDDYNTDNETDEYEATTRRSREWAVYGLEILNICNDDYSARFSNDTILTLISFTDAWAEERLQNTAHYQFAPPPFPWASSEASELTSRVLDKQLSLYFTIETLIVKTILQDYLRPMFSKSRPSAITASGRKAEFRDEEDTHHALRDEIEAKPWKYADHRAIAIVHWTVNMADETVVSQQWPLFIPVLLALLDDGTTRVRSVGLHIVKEFLAKFPDRILHDTGLASVFEDAILPTLHFLPTITPEDESIQLLSPAYKSLLVLSGKLKGRVKSGPNTSQTPRVRLLDRILRDGVLSAYFHAKEHIRISQLLFAVSAWIVKDMGINAVKHLKDLIPMHCEVLSDPFSTAAPELQRLATKSLGIVIANCWPRLTQPPYQDEIIKALVICFLNTHDDLASNSKLNHTQDWLTRLATMLIVTAGDEEGLRDKVMPLVEKEPVLADLFKAL
;
A
#
# COMPACT_ATOMS: atom_id res chain seq x y z
N MET A 1 7.30 14.66 49.11
CA MET A 1 6.93 14.07 47.80
C MET A 1 6.10 15.10 47.07
N SER A 2 6.33 15.31 45.77
CA SER A 2 5.47 16.22 44.98
C SER A 2 4.02 15.74 45.05
N ALA A 3 3.04 16.66 45.00
CA ALA A 3 1.61 16.33 45.06
C ALA A 3 1.20 15.29 44.00
N PHE A 4 1.90 15.27 42.86
CA PHE A 4 1.66 14.34 41.75
C PHE A 4 2.51 13.06 41.82
N GLY A 5 3.55 13.01 42.65
CA GLY A 5 4.42 11.83 42.76
C GLY A 5 3.70 10.60 43.32
N GLY A 6 2.74 10.81 44.24
CA GLY A 6 1.87 9.74 44.75
C GLY A 6 0.93 9.22 43.66
N LEU A 7 0.32 10.12 42.88
CA LEU A 7 -0.56 9.79 41.76
C LEU A 7 0.18 8.98 40.67
N ILE A 8 1.38 9.40 40.28
CA ILE A 8 2.14 8.71 39.22
C ILE A 8 2.57 7.32 39.68
N LYS A 9 2.98 7.14 40.95
CA LYS A 9 3.28 5.82 41.51
C LYS A 9 2.04 4.92 41.57
N ALA A 10 0.89 5.48 41.93
CA ALA A 10 -0.37 4.75 41.89
C ALA A 10 -0.68 4.32 40.45
N ALA A 11 -0.58 5.21 39.47
CA ALA A 11 -0.77 4.90 38.06
C ALA A 11 0.20 3.82 37.53
N GLU A 12 1.45 3.83 37.99
CA GLU A 12 2.46 2.82 37.66
C GLU A 12 2.09 1.44 38.23
N SER A 13 1.59 1.39 39.48
CA SER A 13 1.05 0.16 40.06
C SER A 13 -0.17 -0.36 39.29
N LEU A 14 -1.02 0.54 38.78
CA LEU A 14 -2.22 0.17 38.03
C LEU A 14 -1.89 -0.46 36.69
N ILE A 15 -0.96 0.13 35.94
CA ILE A 15 -0.54 -0.37 34.63
C ILE A 15 0.05 -1.77 34.72
N ASN A 16 0.66 -2.12 35.85
CA ASN A 16 1.23 -3.45 36.10
C ASN A 16 0.21 -4.46 36.62
N SER A 17 -1.04 -4.06 36.89
CA SER A 17 -2.12 -4.90 37.40
C SER A 17 -3.17 -5.19 36.33
N THR A 18 -3.62 -6.44 36.22
CA THR A 18 -4.56 -6.89 35.17
C THR A 18 -6.02 -6.50 35.41
N ASN A 19 -6.36 -5.89 36.55
CA ASN A 19 -7.74 -5.65 36.98
C ASN A 19 -7.93 -4.29 37.65
N VAL A 20 -7.99 -3.16 36.94
CA VAL A 20 -8.44 -1.91 37.57
C VAL A 20 -9.12 -0.91 36.60
N THR A 21 -10.22 -0.32 37.09
CA THR A 21 -11.00 0.77 36.49
C THR A 21 -10.44 2.16 36.84
N GLU A 22 -10.55 3.15 35.94
CA GLU A 22 -10.06 4.54 36.11
C GLU A 22 -10.43 5.22 37.46
N ASN A 23 -11.53 4.81 38.10
CA ASN A 23 -11.98 5.34 39.39
C ASN A 23 -11.00 5.15 40.57
N SER A 24 -10.04 4.23 40.46
CA SER A 24 -9.09 3.94 41.54
C SER A 24 -8.02 5.03 41.74
N LEU A 25 -7.84 5.94 40.77
CA LEU A 25 -6.90 7.05 40.88
C LEU A 25 -7.46 8.28 41.61
N ASN A 26 -8.79 8.37 41.76
CA ASN A 26 -9.44 9.55 42.35
C ASN A 26 -8.98 9.84 43.79
N ALA A 27 -8.58 8.80 44.55
CA ALA A 27 -8.07 8.94 45.90
C ALA A 27 -6.68 9.59 45.98
N TYR A 28 -5.94 9.60 44.86
CA TYR A 28 -4.57 10.12 44.77
C TYR A 28 -4.50 11.46 44.03
N LEU A 29 -5.63 11.97 43.51
CA LEU A 29 -5.71 13.28 42.89
C LEU A 29 -5.57 14.37 43.96
N PRO A 30 -4.76 15.43 43.72
CA PRO A 30 -4.73 16.59 44.61
C PRO A 30 -6.12 17.24 44.72
N GLU A 31 -6.42 17.91 45.83
CA GLU A 31 -7.74 18.54 46.06
C GLU A 31 -8.03 19.66 45.03
N SER A 32 -7.00 20.42 44.64
CA SER A 32 -7.06 21.39 43.57
C SER A 32 -5.68 21.64 42.97
N TYR A 33 -5.60 21.87 41.66
CA TYR A 33 -4.34 22.10 40.96
C TYR A 33 -4.56 22.85 39.64
N SER A 34 -3.52 23.48 39.12
CA SER A 34 -3.53 24.07 37.78
C SER A 34 -2.79 23.22 36.75
N LEU A 35 -3.02 23.49 35.47
CA LEU A 35 -2.31 22.80 34.38
C LEU A 35 -0.79 23.01 34.46
N ALA A 36 -0.33 24.21 34.82
CA ALA A 36 1.08 24.50 35.01
C ALA A 36 1.69 23.66 36.14
N SER A 37 0.98 23.52 37.27
CA SER A 37 1.42 22.69 38.38
C SER A 37 1.49 21.20 38.02
N LEU A 38 0.55 20.72 37.20
CA LEU A 38 0.53 19.35 36.68
C LEU A 38 1.76 19.07 35.81
N ILE A 39 2.08 19.95 34.85
CA ILE A 39 3.28 19.85 34.00
C ILE A 39 4.53 19.73 34.85
N ASN A 40 4.68 20.63 35.83
CA ASN A 40 5.85 20.65 36.71
C ASN A 40 5.94 19.36 37.57
N GLY A 41 4.81 18.85 38.06
CA GLY A 41 4.76 17.60 38.80
C GLY A 41 5.21 16.38 37.99
N ILE A 42 4.86 16.35 36.70
CA ILE A 42 5.27 15.29 35.76
C ILE A 42 6.74 15.43 35.41
N ALA A 43 7.22 16.66 35.16
CA ALA A 43 8.62 16.94 34.85
C ALA A 43 9.58 16.60 35.99
N GLN A 44 9.12 16.66 37.24
CA GLN A 44 9.89 16.21 38.41
C GLN A 44 9.95 14.68 38.55
N SER A 45 9.11 13.95 37.80
CA SER A 45 8.95 12.50 37.89
C SER A 45 9.54 11.76 36.69
N GLN A 46 10.67 12.23 36.14
CA GLN A 46 11.27 11.68 34.91
C GLN A 46 11.61 10.19 34.98
N ASN A 47 11.90 9.66 36.18
CA ASN A 47 12.25 8.26 36.39
C ASN A 47 11.06 7.28 36.36
N THR A 48 9.84 7.78 36.11
CA THR A 48 8.60 6.97 36.12
C THR A 48 8.19 6.51 34.73
N HIS A 49 7.51 5.36 34.68
CA HIS A 49 7.06 4.76 33.42
C HIS A 49 6.23 5.75 32.56
N PRO A 50 6.53 5.95 31.26
CA PRO A 50 5.86 6.96 30.43
C PRO A 50 4.34 6.77 30.32
N LYS A 51 3.85 5.53 30.23
CA LYS A 51 2.40 5.24 30.23
C LYS A 51 1.73 5.69 31.54
N ALA A 52 2.42 5.57 32.69
CA ALA A 52 1.89 6.00 33.98
C ALA A 52 1.69 7.50 34.04
N ARG A 53 2.59 8.26 33.40
CA ARG A 53 2.44 9.71 33.23
C ARG A 53 1.21 10.06 32.40
N LEU A 54 0.97 9.37 31.27
CA LEU A 54 -0.24 9.59 30.47
C LEU A 54 -1.52 9.29 31.26
N VAL A 55 -1.56 8.16 31.96
CA VAL A 55 -2.73 7.78 32.78
C VAL A 55 -2.99 8.80 33.90
N ALA A 56 -1.93 9.27 34.58
CA ALA A 56 -2.05 10.30 35.61
C ALA A 56 -2.53 11.64 35.04
N ILE A 57 -2.00 12.08 33.89
CA ILE A 57 -2.47 13.29 33.20
C ILE A 57 -3.95 13.16 32.85
N LEU A 58 -4.35 12.05 32.24
CA LEU A 58 -5.72 11.84 31.80
C LEU A 58 -6.70 11.84 32.99
N ALA A 59 -6.35 11.18 34.10
CA ALA A 59 -7.15 11.20 35.32
C ALA A 59 -7.33 12.65 35.84
N CYS A 60 -6.25 13.44 35.84
CA CYS A 60 -6.32 14.85 36.24
C CYS A 60 -7.20 15.71 35.31
N LEU A 61 -7.16 15.46 33.99
CA LEU A 61 -7.93 16.24 33.02
C LEU A 61 -9.42 15.86 32.99
N LYS A 62 -9.76 14.61 33.29
CA LYS A 62 -11.15 14.14 33.38
C LYS A 62 -11.88 14.71 34.60
N ASP A 63 -11.22 14.92 35.73
CA ASP A 63 -11.81 15.56 36.93
C ASP A 63 -11.76 17.10 36.83
N ARG A 64 -12.68 17.65 36.02
CA ARG A 64 -12.78 19.09 35.74
C ARG A 64 -13.02 19.96 36.98
N GLN A 65 -13.51 19.39 38.09
CA GLN A 65 -13.85 20.18 39.28
C GLN A 65 -12.62 20.62 40.06
N ARG A 66 -11.52 19.87 39.95
CA ARG A 66 -10.28 20.11 40.68
C ARG A 66 -9.29 20.99 39.92
N VAL A 67 -9.51 21.21 38.62
CA VAL A 67 -8.65 22.03 37.77
C VAL A 67 -8.98 23.51 37.97
N GLN A 68 -8.01 24.25 38.52
CA GLN A 68 -8.12 25.69 38.71
C GLN A 68 -7.85 26.44 37.39
N ARG A 69 -8.72 27.41 37.09
CA ARG A 69 -8.61 28.25 35.90
C ARG A 69 -7.53 29.33 36.07
N GLU A 70 -6.49 29.31 35.22
CA GLU A 70 -5.40 30.30 35.17
C GLU A 70 -5.43 31.14 33.88
N SER A 71 -4.63 32.21 33.82
CA SER A 71 -4.58 33.08 32.63
C SER A 71 -3.83 32.45 31.44
N ASP A 72 -2.91 31.52 31.70
CA ASP A 72 -2.01 30.86 30.75
C ASP A 72 -2.44 29.43 30.41
N GLU A 73 -3.69 29.06 30.71
CA GLU A 73 -4.21 27.70 30.53
C GLU A 73 -4.06 27.15 29.12
N ARG A 74 -4.24 27.99 28.11
CA ARG A 74 -4.11 27.58 26.71
C ARG A 74 -2.68 27.11 26.40
N GLU A 75 -1.69 27.82 26.90
CA GLU A 75 -0.27 27.49 26.71
C GLU A 75 0.10 26.25 27.52
N SER A 76 -0.37 26.16 28.77
CA SER A 76 -0.18 24.97 29.60
C SER A 76 -0.86 23.72 28.98
N ALA A 77 -2.07 23.85 28.43
CA ALA A 77 -2.76 22.77 27.72
C ALA A 77 -2.00 22.35 26.45
N ALA A 78 -1.45 23.31 25.69
CA ALA A 78 -0.59 23.01 24.54
C ALA A 78 0.65 22.20 24.94
N ARG A 79 1.35 22.61 26.01
CA ARG A 79 2.52 21.90 26.53
C ARG A 79 2.20 20.50 27.05
N LEU A 80 1.04 20.31 27.68
CA LEU A 80 0.55 18.99 28.09
C LEU A 80 0.27 18.10 26.87
N GLY A 81 -0.38 18.66 25.84
CA GLY A 81 -0.60 18.00 24.56
C GLY A 81 0.71 17.58 23.88
N ASP A 82 1.68 18.50 23.81
CA ASP A 82 3.00 18.22 23.23
C ASP A 82 3.75 17.11 23.99
N LEU A 83 3.66 17.11 25.32
CA LEU A 83 4.23 16.03 26.14
C LEU A 83 3.54 14.69 25.87
N ALA A 84 2.21 14.69 25.76
CA ALA A 84 1.44 13.48 25.48
C ALA A 84 1.78 12.91 24.09
N ALA A 85 1.85 13.77 23.08
CA ALA A 85 2.23 13.42 21.71
C ALA A 85 3.63 12.81 21.65
N ALA A 86 4.62 13.42 22.31
CA ALA A 86 5.99 12.92 22.36
C ALA A 86 6.11 11.53 23.03
N ILE A 87 5.23 11.19 23.97
CA ILE A 87 5.21 9.87 24.62
C ILE A 87 4.62 8.80 23.70
N ILE A 88 3.56 9.12 22.95
CA ILE A 88 2.88 8.14 22.08
C ILE A 88 3.54 8.01 20.70
N ALA A 89 4.40 8.95 20.29
CA ALA A 89 5.04 8.96 18.99
C ALA A 89 5.79 7.63 18.69
N PRO A 90 5.62 7.04 17.50
CA PRO A 90 6.29 5.82 17.07
C PRO A 90 7.73 6.10 16.62
N TRP A 91 8.56 6.58 17.55
CA TRP A 91 9.99 6.79 17.37
C TRP A 91 10.81 6.01 18.39
N THR A 92 12.07 5.77 18.06
CA THR A 92 12.98 5.01 18.91
C THR A 92 13.91 5.94 19.67
N ARG A 93 14.08 5.66 20.97
CA ARG A 93 14.68 6.60 21.92
C ARG A 93 16.20 6.68 21.89
N SER A 94 16.89 5.72 21.29
CA SER A 94 18.35 5.72 21.19
C SER A 94 18.76 5.16 19.83
N THR A 95 19.44 5.95 19.01
CA THR A 95 20.09 5.49 17.78
C THR A 95 21.41 4.76 18.07
N ASP A 96 21.97 4.93 19.27
CA ASP A 96 23.29 4.41 19.65
C ASP A 96 23.28 2.92 20.00
N ASP A 97 22.10 2.33 20.23
CA ASP A 97 21.91 0.94 20.67
C ASP A 97 21.11 0.10 19.65
N TYR A 98 20.87 0.65 18.45
CA TYR A 98 20.14 -0.03 17.37
C TYR A 98 20.93 -1.23 16.85
N ASN A 99 20.38 -2.43 17.00
CA ASN A 99 20.97 -3.64 16.43
C ASN A 99 20.19 -4.06 15.18
N THR A 100 20.82 -3.97 14.00
CA THR A 100 20.18 -4.35 12.71
C THR A 100 19.79 -5.82 12.65
N ASP A 101 20.47 -6.70 13.39
CA ASP A 101 20.08 -8.11 13.50
C ASP A 101 18.69 -8.28 14.14
N ASN A 102 18.24 -7.28 14.90
CA ASN A 102 16.96 -7.21 15.59
C ASN A 102 16.05 -6.07 15.06
N GLU A 103 16.27 -5.56 13.84
CA GLU A 103 15.48 -4.44 13.27
C GLU A 103 13.97 -4.69 13.42
N THR A 104 13.53 -5.89 13.07
CA THR A 104 12.12 -6.29 13.14
C THR A 104 11.60 -6.24 14.57
N ASP A 105 12.35 -6.74 15.55
CA ASP A 105 11.96 -6.76 16.96
C ASP A 105 11.87 -5.35 17.54
N GLU A 106 12.81 -4.46 17.21
CA GLU A 106 12.80 -3.08 17.66
C GLU A 106 11.63 -2.28 17.06
N TYR A 107 11.36 -2.48 15.77
CA TYR A 107 10.19 -1.92 15.10
C TYR A 107 8.89 -2.44 15.75
N GLU A 108 8.76 -3.74 15.95
CA GLU A 108 7.59 -4.36 16.58
C GLU A 108 7.39 -3.85 18.02
N ALA A 109 8.46 -3.72 18.81
CA ALA A 109 8.38 -3.18 20.16
C ALA A 109 7.92 -1.72 20.16
N THR A 110 8.46 -0.89 19.27
CA THR A 110 8.12 0.53 19.17
C THR A 110 6.67 0.72 18.72
N THR A 111 6.23 -0.03 17.71
CA THR A 111 4.86 0.05 17.18
C THR A 111 3.84 -0.49 18.19
N ARG A 112 4.13 -1.59 18.89
CA ARG A 112 3.27 -2.14 19.96
C ARG A 112 3.10 -1.14 21.09
N ARG A 113 4.21 -0.59 21.59
CA ARG A 113 4.22 0.45 22.63
C ARG A 113 3.39 1.67 22.22
N SER A 114 3.63 2.19 21.02
CA SER A 114 2.89 3.35 20.49
C SER A 114 1.39 3.05 20.42
N ARG A 115 1.01 1.89 19.87
CA ARG A 115 -0.38 1.42 19.78
C ARG A 115 -1.07 1.37 21.15
N GLU A 116 -0.43 0.75 22.13
CA GLU A 116 -0.98 0.58 23.48
C GLU A 116 -1.19 1.91 24.23
N TRP A 117 -0.37 2.91 23.93
CA TRP A 117 -0.37 4.19 24.65
C TRP A 117 -1.17 5.26 23.91
N ALA A 118 -1.42 5.07 22.61
CA ALA A 118 -2.07 6.03 21.71
C ALA A 118 -3.38 6.58 22.28
N VAL A 119 -4.29 5.71 22.72
CA VAL A 119 -5.62 6.12 23.21
C VAL A 119 -5.51 7.12 24.36
N TYR A 120 -4.60 6.89 25.31
CA TYR A 120 -4.41 7.82 26.44
C TYR A 120 -3.87 9.17 25.97
N GLY A 121 -2.84 9.17 25.12
CA GLY A 121 -2.24 10.42 24.64
C GLY A 121 -3.15 11.22 23.72
N LEU A 122 -3.89 10.53 22.85
CA LEU A 122 -4.85 11.15 21.93
C LEU A 122 -6.08 11.68 22.66
N GLU A 123 -6.55 11.01 23.72
CA GLU A 123 -7.63 11.54 24.56
C GLU A 123 -7.19 12.80 25.32
N ILE A 124 -5.95 12.85 25.81
CA ILE A 124 -5.36 14.07 26.40
C ILE A 124 -5.35 15.20 25.38
N LEU A 125 -4.86 14.93 24.16
CA LEU A 125 -4.87 15.91 23.07
C LEU A 125 -6.28 16.38 22.75
N ASN A 126 -7.27 15.48 22.74
CA ASN A 126 -8.66 15.81 22.52
C ASN A 126 -9.21 16.75 23.61
N ILE A 127 -8.96 16.45 24.89
CA ILE A 127 -9.37 17.34 25.99
C ILE A 127 -8.67 18.70 25.90
N CYS A 128 -7.35 18.73 25.67
CA CYS A 128 -6.59 19.97 25.53
C CYS A 128 -7.10 20.83 24.34
N ASN A 129 -7.48 20.19 23.24
CA ASN A 129 -8.02 20.85 22.07
C ASN A 129 -9.44 21.39 22.31
N ASP A 130 -10.32 20.59 22.90
CA ASP A 130 -11.74 20.89 23.04
C ASP A 130 -12.04 21.83 24.22
N ASP A 131 -11.47 21.55 25.39
CA ASP A 131 -11.79 22.26 26.63
C ASP A 131 -10.93 23.52 26.84
N TYR A 132 -9.77 23.59 26.17
CA TYR A 132 -8.78 24.66 26.37
C TYR A 132 -8.33 25.35 25.07
N SER A 133 -8.83 24.93 23.90
CA SER A 133 -8.47 25.51 22.60
C SER A 133 -6.95 25.58 22.37
N ALA A 134 -6.24 24.56 22.85
CA ALA A 134 -4.79 24.45 22.75
C ALA A 134 -4.33 24.54 21.29
N ARG A 135 -3.17 25.19 21.06
CA ARG A 135 -2.49 25.17 19.77
C ARG A 135 -1.26 24.31 19.90
N PHE A 136 -1.23 23.20 19.18
CA PHE A 136 -0.13 22.25 19.33
C PHE A 136 1.07 22.63 18.47
N SER A 137 2.24 22.14 18.88
CA SER A 137 3.48 22.29 18.11
C SER A 137 3.43 21.49 16.80
N ASN A 138 4.30 21.84 15.84
CA ASN A 138 4.40 21.10 14.58
C ASN A 138 4.70 19.61 14.80
N ASP A 139 5.55 19.24 15.77
CA ASP A 139 5.86 17.84 16.07
C ASP A 139 4.63 17.05 16.58
N THR A 140 3.77 17.70 17.35
CA THR A 140 2.48 17.12 17.75
C THR A 140 1.54 16.94 16.57
N ILE A 141 1.50 17.88 15.63
CA ILE A 141 0.72 17.73 14.39
C ILE A 141 1.26 16.56 13.55
N LEU A 142 2.58 16.41 13.42
CA LEU A 142 3.19 15.26 12.74
C LEU A 142 2.84 13.93 13.42
N THR A 143 2.82 13.92 14.76
CA THR A 143 2.39 12.75 15.55
C THR A 143 0.92 12.43 15.29
N LEU A 144 0.03 13.42 15.35
CA LEU A 144 -1.40 13.24 15.02
C LEU A 144 -1.57 12.68 13.60
N ILE A 145 -0.90 13.26 12.60
CA ILE A 145 -0.95 12.78 11.21
C ILE A 145 -0.56 11.30 11.12
N SER A 146 0.46 10.86 11.87
CA SER A 146 0.91 9.46 11.86
C SER A 146 -0.12 8.45 12.36
N PHE A 147 -1.17 8.88 13.08
CA PHE A 147 -2.27 8.06 13.57
C PHE A 147 -3.50 8.06 12.66
N THR A 148 -3.45 8.73 11.50
CA THR A 148 -4.58 8.74 10.56
C THR A 148 -4.74 7.40 9.84
N ASP A 149 -5.96 6.83 9.82
CA ASP A 149 -6.27 5.59 9.08
C ASP A 149 -6.65 5.90 7.64
N ALA A 150 -5.66 6.32 6.85
CA ALA A 150 -5.86 6.63 5.44
C ALA A 150 -6.05 5.37 4.55
N TRP A 151 -6.09 4.16 5.14
CA TRP A 151 -6.25 2.88 4.44
C TRP A 151 -7.56 2.16 4.75
N ALA A 152 -8.46 2.77 5.52
CA ALA A 152 -9.76 2.20 5.86
C ALA A 152 -10.57 1.84 4.60
N GLU A 153 -10.62 2.74 3.61
CA GLU A 153 -11.41 2.54 2.39
C GLU A 153 -10.86 1.43 1.48
N GLU A 154 -9.55 1.36 1.26
CA GLU A 154 -8.95 0.31 0.41
C GLU A 154 -9.08 -1.08 1.05
N ARG A 155 -9.01 -1.16 2.39
CA ARG A 155 -9.28 -2.41 3.13
C ARG A 155 -10.73 -2.87 3.01
N LEU A 156 -11.69 -1.94 3.02
CA LEU A 156 -13.11 -2.25 2.83
C LEU A 156 -13.41 -2.74 1.41
N GLN A 157 -12.71 -2.21 0.39
CA GLN A 157 -12.95 -2.58 -1.01
C GLN A 157 -12.25 -3.87 -1.44
N ASN A 158 -11.14 -4.25 -0.80
CA ASN A 158 -10.30 -5.41 -1.19
C ASN A 158 -10.23 -6.50 -0.09
N THR A 159 -11.36 -6.83 0.53
CA THR A 159 -11.46 -7.77 1.65
C THR A 159 -10.86 -9.15 1.38
N ALA A 160 -10.85 -9.63 0.12
CA ALA A 160 -10.25 -10.92 -0.23
C ALA A 160 -8.71 -10.91 -0.31
N HIS A 161 -8.08 -9.76 -0.57
CA HIS A 161 -6.62 -9.66 -0.77
C HIS A 161 -5.89 -9.16 0.49
N TYR A 162 -6.56 -8.33 1.31
CA TYR A 162 -6.00 -7.79 2.56
C TYR A 162 -6.33 -8.61 3.81
N GLN A 163 -7.08 -9.72 3.70
CA GLN A 163 -7.47 -10.50 4.88
C GLN A 163 -6.29 -11.04 5.69
N PHE A 164 -5.11 -11.14 5.08
CA PHE A 164 -3.87 -11.64 5.67
C PHE A 164 -2.72 -10.63 5.67
N ALA A 165 -2.91 -9.43 5.14
CA ALA A 165 -1.86 -8.41 5.11
C ALA A 165 -1.86 -7.60 6.42
N PRO A 166 -0.70 -7.42 7.09
CA PRO A 166 -0.62 -6.58 8.27
C PRO A 166 -0.99 -5.12 7.93
N PRO A 167 -1.54 -4.35 8.89
CA PRO A 167 -1.84 -2.94 8.66
C PRO A 167 -0.55 -2.16 8.34
N PRO A 168 -0.57 -1.24 7.36
CA PRO A 168 0.60 -0.44 6.97
C PRO A 168 1.24 0.34 8.12
N PHE A 169 0.41 0.82 9.05
CA PHE A 169 0.82 1.57 10.23
C PHE A 169 0.28 0.87 11.49
N PRO A 170 1.01 -0.11 12.06
CA PRO A 170 0.49 -0.97 13.13
C PRO A 170 0.09 -0.22 14.41
N TRP A 171 0.61 0.99 14.63
CA TRP A 171 0.26 1.84 15.78
C TRP A 171 -1.09 2.56 15.64
N ALA A 172 -1.60 2.76 14.42
CA ALA A 172 -2.86 3.46 14.16
C ALA A 172 -4.06 2.50 14.25
N SER A 173 -4.59 2.28 15.45
CA SER A 173 -5.84 1.54 15.63
C SER A 173 -7.04 2.36 15.17
N SER A 174 -8.19 1.72 14.90
CA SER A 174 -9.45 2.42 14.53
C SER A 174 -9.81 3.49 15.57
N GLU A 175 -9.75 3.13 16.86
CA GLU A 175 -10.03 4.06 17.96
C GLU A 175 -9.04 5.24 17.99
N ALA A 176 -7.75 4.98 17.78
CA ALA A 176 -6.74 6.03 17.71
C ALA A 176 -7.01 6.97 16.53
N SER A 177 -7.35 6.43 15.36
CA SER A 177 -7.64 7.22 14.18
C SER A 177 -8.91 8.06 14.33
N GLU A 178 -9.96 7.54 14.97
CA GLU A 178 -11.16 8.30 15.30
C GLU A 178 -10.90 9.46 16.27
N LEU A 179 -10.05 9.23 17.27
CA LEU A 179 -9.57 10.29 18.18
C LEU A 179 -8.76 11.34 17.41
N THR A 180 -7.83 10.89 16.58
CA THR A 180 -6.99 11.76 15.76
C THR A 180 -7.81 12.66 14.85
N SER A 181 -8.81 12.13 14.12
CA SER A 181 -9.64 12.94 13.21
C SER A 181 -10.35 14.09 13.93
N ARG A 182 -10.88 13.83 15.14
CA ARG A 182 -11.53 14.88 15.97
C ARG A 182 -10.60 16.03 16.31
N VAL A 183 -9.33 15.71 16.60
CA VAL A 183 -8.33 16.71 16.98
C VAL A 183 -7.76 17.42 15.76
N LEU A 184 -7.39 16.65 14.74
CA LEU A 184 -6.65 17.12 13.58
C LEU A 184 -7.45 18.14 12.78
N ASP A 185 -8.74 17.93 12.54
CA ASP A 185 -9.58 18.87 11.77
C ASP A 185 -9.59 20.28 12.39
N LYS A 186 -9.71 20.36 13.72
CA LYS A 186 -9.65 21.63 14.45
C LYS A 186 -8.28 22.27 14.36
N GLN A 187 -7.21 21.49 14.49
CA GLN A 187 -5.85 22.02 14.39
C GLN A 187 -5.50 22.48 12.97
N LEU A 188 -5.94 21.76 11.93
CA LEU A 188 -5.77 22.15 10.54
C LEU A 188 -6.47 23.46 10.21
N SER A 189 -7.63 23.74 10.82
CA SER A 189 -8.34 25.02 10.67
C SER A 189 -7.58 26.25 11.20
N LEU A 190 -6.53 26.04 12.01
CA LEU A 190 -5.68 27.11 12.53
C LEU A 190 -4.59 27.54 11.52
N TYR A 191 -4.33 26.72 10.49
CA TYR A 191 -3.40 27.08 9.43
C TYR A 191 -4.08 27.99 8.41
N PHE A 192 -3.32 28.94 7.85
CA PHE A 192 -3.83 29.82 6.80
C PHE A 192 -4.24 29.03 5.55
N THR A 193 -3.41 28.06 5.15
CA THR A 193 -3.73 27.06 4.13
C THR A 193 -3.08 25.72 4.49
N ILE A 194 -3.72 24.62 4.11
CA ILE A 194 -3.13 23.27 4.23
C ILE A 194 -1.84 23.13 3.42
N GLU A 195 -1.73 23.86 2.30
CA GLU A 195 -0.51 23.96 1.50
C GLU A 195 0.67 24.48 2.33
N THR A 196 0.46 25.47 3.20
CA THR A 196 1.54 26.01 4.04
C THR A 196 2.08 24.94 4.99
N LEU A 197 1.20 24.13 5.58
CA LEU A 197 1.59 22.99 6.43
C LEU A 197 2.37 21.95 5.60
N ILE A 198 1.83 21.55 4.44
CA ILE A 198 2.45 20.55 3.58
C ILE A 198 3.84 21.00 3.13
N VAL A 199 3.96 22.20 2.57
CA VAL A 199 5.20 22.64 1.93
C VAL A 199 6.25 23.01 2.97
N LYS A 200 5.92 23.88 3.91
CA LYS A 200 6.90 24.40 4.87
C LYS A 200 7.20 23.38 5.95
N THR A 201 6.18 22.95 6.70
CA THR A 201 6.38 22.11 7.88
C THR A 201 6.73 20.67 7.51
N ILE A 202 6.03 20.09 6.54
CA ILE A 202 6.21 18.66 6.24
C ILE A 202 7.33 18.43 5.23
N LEU A 203 7.24 18.98 4.02
CA LEU A 203 8.21 18.71 2.95
C LEU A 203 9.59 19.33 3.25
N GLN A 204 9.63 20.61 3.64
CA GLN A 204 10.89 21.33 3.84
C GLN A 204 11.51 21.09 5.21
N ASP A 205 10.75 21.26 6.30
CA ASP A 205 11.31 21.24 7.66
C ASP A 205 11.47 19.82 8.23
N TYR A 206 10.69 18.84 7.75
CA TYR A 206 10.69 17.47 8.29
C TYR A 206 11.24 16.42 7.30
N LEU A 207 10.56 16.19 6.17
CA LEU A 207 10.90 15.09 5.25
C LEU A 207 12.25 15.31 4.55
N ARG A 208 12.54 16.53 4.07
CA ARG A 208 13.81 16.80 3.38
C ARG A 208 15.03 16.48 4.26
N PRO A 209 15.13 16.93 5.53
CA PRO A 209 16.21 16.50 6.43
C PRO A 209 16.25 14.99 6.62
N MET A 210 15.10 14.35 6.86
CA MET A 210 15.01 12.91 7.11
C MET A 210 15.54 12.05 5.96
N PHE A 211 15.31 12.45 4.71
CA PHE A 211 15.73 11.69 3.52
C PHE A 211 17.02 12.21 2.88
N SER A 212 17.66 13.23 3.44
CA SER A 212 18.80 13.91 2.82
C SER A 212 20.00 12.99 2.55
N LYS A 213 20.25 12.02 3.45
CA LYS A 213 21.34 11.04 3.33
C LYS A 213 20.95 9.76 2.58
N SER A 214 19.66 9.54 2.30
CA SER A 214 19.16 8.38 1.53
C SER A 214 18.77 8.75 0.10
N ARG A 215 19.34 9.82 -0.46
CA ARG A 215 18.94 10.28 -1.79
C ARG A 215 19.34 9.24 -2.85
N PRO A 216 18.41 8.77 -3.69
CA PRO A 216 18.73 7.82 -4.75
C PRO A 216 19.71 8.38 -5.78
N SER A 217 20.64 7.53 -6.25
CA SER A 217 21.64 7.81 -7.29
C SER A 217 21.01 8.07 -8.68
N ALA A 218 19.77 7.61 -8.89
CA ALA A 218 19.05 7.76 -10.16
C ALA A 218 18.59 9.20 -10.47
N ILE A 219 18.69 10.13 -9.51
CA ILE A 219 18.18 11.50 -9.63
C ILE A 219 19.22 12.56 -9.23
N THR A 220 19.09 13.76 -9.82
CA THR A 220 19.86 14.96 -9.46
C THR A 220 19.33 15.60 -8.18
N ALA A 221 20.05 16.60 -7.64
CA ALA A 221 19.62 17.33 -6.44
C ALA A 221 18.29 18.08 -6.65
N SER A 222 17.92 18.35 -7.90
CA SER A 222 16.63 18.95 -8.28
C SER A 222 15.54 17.91 -8.57
N GLY A 223 15.79 16.62 -8.28
CA GLY A 223 14.84 15.53 -8.46
C GLY A 223 14.67 15.07 -9.91
N ARG A 224 15.43 15.61 -10.87
CA ARG A 224 15.38 15.18 -12.28
C ARG A 224 16.16 13.88 -12.48
N LYS A 225 15.90 13.13 -13.55
CA LYS A 225 16.71 11.97 -13.92
C LYS A 225 18.21 12.36 -14.00
N ALA A 226 19.06 11.59 -13.33
CA ALA A 226 20.51 11.74 -13.44
C ALA A 226 21.02 11.13 -14.75
N GLU A 227 21.88 11.87 -15.46
CA GLU A 227 22.50 11.40 -16.71
C GLU A 227 23.68 10.45 -16.43
N PHE A 228 24.39 10.70 -15.33
CA PHE A 228 25.42 9.84 -14.76
C PHE A 228 24.95 9.41 -13.38
N ARG A 229 24.86 8.10 -13.15
CA ARG A 229 24.60 7.57 -11.81
C ARG A 229 25.92 7.59 -11.06
N ASP A 230 25.92 8.15 -9.85
CA ASP A 230 27.05 7.99 -8.95
C ASP A 230 27.22 6.48 -8.68
N GLU A 231 28.45 5.97 -8.77
CA GLU A 231 28.73 4.58 -8.39
C GLU A 231 28.44 4.44 -6.90
N GLU A 232 27.43 3.65 -6.56
CA GLU A 232 27.13 3.32 -5.16
C GLU A 232 28.31 2.52 -4.61
N ASP A 233 28.91 3.03 -3.54
CA ASP A 233 29.96 2.32 -2.82
C ASP A 233 29.29 1.12 -2.13
N THR A 234 29.33 -0.05 -2.79
CA THR A 234 28.69 -1.30 -2.33
C THR A 234 29.16 -1.79 -0.95
N HIS A 235 30.10 -1.09 -0.32
CA HIS A 235 30.71 -1.40 0.97
C HIS A 235 30.29 -0.42 2.08
N HIS A 236 29.04 0.04 2.09
CA HIS A 236 28.53 0.74 3.28
C HIS A 236 28.40 -0.22 4.47
N ALA A 237 28.98 0.15 5.61
CA ALA A 237 28.82 -0.61 6.83
C ALA A 237 27.38 -0.46 7.35
N LEU A 238 26.88 -1.48 8.07
CA LEU A 238 25.50 -1.48 8.62
C LEU A 238 25.15 -0.23 9.45
N ARG A 239 26.14 0.31 10.17
CA ARG A 239 25.99 1.55 10.96
C ARG A 239 25.76 2.78 10.06
N ASP A 240 26.37 2.81 8.89
CA ASP A 240 26.19 3.89 7.91
C ASP A 240 24.76 3.88 7.37
N GLU A 241 24.11 2.72 7.24
CA GLU A 241 22.72 2.61 6.78
C GLU A 241 21.72 3.16 7.80
N ILE A 242 21.89 2.85 9.11
CA ILE A 242 21.04 3.39 10.18
C ILE A 242 21.11 4.93 10.20
N GLU A 243 22.33 5.47 10.17
CA GLU A 243 22.55 6.92 10.16
C GLU A 243 22.10 7.58 8.86
N ALA A 244 22.11 6.85 7.75
CA ALA A 244 21.64 7.33 6.46
C ALA A 244 20.12 7.32 6.34
N LYS A 245 19.40 6.44 7.06
CA LYS A 245 17.93 6.25 6.97
C LYS A 245 17.21 6.52 8.31
N PRO A 246 17.29 7.73 8.90
CA PRO A 246 16.59 8.04 10.16
C PRO A 246 15.07 7.95 10.02
N TRP A 247 14.51 8.13 8.81
CA TRP A 247 13.09 7.91 8.51
C TRP A 247 12.63 6.46 8.66
N LYS A 248 13.55 5.50 8.60
CA LYS A 248 13.27 4.06 8.74
C LYS A 248 13.53 3.59 10.17
N TYR A 249 14.67 3.99 10.73
CA TYR A 249 15.18 3.47 11.99
C TYR A 249 14.89 4.37 13.19
N ALA A 250 14.94 5.69 13.07
CA ALA A 250 14.76 6.58 14.22
C ALA A 250 13.29 7.03 14.41
N ASP A 251 12.66 7.51 13.34
CA ASP A 251 11.31 8.09 13.39
C ASP A 251 10.38 7.40 12.40
N HIS A 252 9.64 6.38 12.87
CA HIS A 252 8.73 5.61 12.02
C HIS A 252 7.49 6.40 11.58
N ARG A 253 7.26 7.61 12.11
CA ARG A 253 6.18 8.50 11.62
C ARG A 253 6.39 8.92 10.18
N ALA A 254 7.65 8.97 9.72
CA ALA A 254 8.01 9.55 8.43
C ALA A 254 7.19 8.97 7.26
N ILE A 255 7.08 7.65 7.16
CA ILE A 255 6.35 6.98 6.07
C ILE A 255 4.84 7.29 6.13
N ALA A 256 4.24 7.30 7.32
CA ALA A 256 2.84 7.66 7.50
C ALA A 256 2.57 9.13 7.11
N ILE A 257 3.51 10.02 7.44
CA ILE A 257 3.44 11.44 7.09
C ILE A 257 3.58 11.62 5.57
N VAL A 258 4.47 10.90 4.90
CA VAL A 258 4.58 10.93 3.42
C VAL A 258 3.25 10.49 2.79
N HIS A 259 2.68 9.39 3.27
CA HIS A 259 1.40 8.88 2.78
C HIS A 259 0.28 9.92 2.92
N TRP A 260 0.11 10.47 4.13
CA TRP A 260 -0.88 11.53 4.37
C TRP A 260 -0.63 12.76 3.48
N THR A 261 0.62 13.16 3.31
CA THR A 261 1.00 14.33 2.51
C THR A 261 0.63 14.16 1.04
N VAL A 262 0.91 13.00 0.45
CA VAL A 262 0.52 12.70 -0.94
C VAL A 262 -1.00 12.69 -1.09
N ASN A 263 -1.74 12.18 -0.10
CA ASN A 263 -3.20 12.15 -0.15
C ASN A 263 -3.83 13.54 0.00
N MET A 264 -3.27 14.40 0.83
CA MET A 264 -3.77 15.76 1.05
C MET A 264 -3.30 16.78 0.01
N ALA A 265 -2.15 16.56 -0.63
CA ALA A 265 -1.67 17.43 -1.69
C ALA A 265 -2.60 17.33 -2.92
N ASP A 266 -3.01 18.49 -3.44
CA ASP A 266 -3.70 18.57 -4.71
C ASP A 266 -2.72 18.56 -5.89
N GLU A 267 -3.25 18.54 -7.12
CA GLU A 267 -2.43 18.56 -8.33
C GLU A 267 -1.54 19.81 -8.43
N THR A 268 -1.94 20.94 -7.83
CA THR A 268 -1.18 22.18 -7.89
C THR A 268 0.08 22.09 -7.01
N VAL A 269 -0.07 21.61 -5.77
CA VAL A 269 1.04 21.40 -4.84
C VAL A 269 1.98 20.35 -5.40
N VAL A 270 1.44 19.23 -5.91
CA VAL A 270 2.23 18.19 -6.56
C VAL A 270 3.00 18.76 -7.76
N SER A 271 2.36 19.55 -8.62
CA SER A 271 3.00 20.14 -9.80
C SER A 271 4.10 21.15 -9.46
N GLN A 272 4.01 21.86 -8.33
CA GLN A 272 4.97 22.89 -7.95
C GLN A 272 6.11 22.34 -7.09
N GLN A 273 5.81 21.39 -6.20
CA GLN A 273 6.72 20.91 -5.17
C GLN A 273 7.25 19.49 -5.43
N TRP A 274 7.00 18.94 -6.61
CA TRP A 274 7.48 17.61 -6.99
C TRP A 274 8.96 17.32 -6.69
N PRO A 275 9.92 18.27 -6.79
CA PRO A 275 11.32 17.97 -6.48
C PRO A 275 11.54 17.53 -5.03
N LEU A 276 10.63 17.89 -4.10
CA LEU A 276 10.66 17.47 -2.71
C LEU A 276 10.03 16.09 -2.49
N PHE A 277 9.12 15.66 -3.38
CA PHE A 277 8.50 14.33 -3.32
C PHE A 277 9.39 13.25 -3.92
N ILE A 278 9.99 13.48 -5.08
CA ILE A 278 10.68 12.43 -5.85
C ILE A 278 11.76 11.69 -5.04
N PRO A 279 12.70 12.36 -4.33
CA PRO A 279 13.73 11.66 -3.57
C PRO A 279 13.14 10.74 -2.49
N VAL A 280 12.09 11.21 -1.81
CA VAL A 280 11.40 10.46 -0.77
C VAL A 280 10.72 9.23 -1.35
N LEU A 281 9.96 9.40 -2.44
CA LEU A 281 9.24 8.30 -3.08
C LEU A 281 10.18 7.21 -3.58
N LEU A 282 11.27 7.60 -4.24
CA LEU A 282 12.26 6.65 -4.76
C LEU A 282 13.02 5.95 -3.63
N ALA A 283 13.38 6.65 -2.55
CA ALA A 283 14.00 6.02 -1.38
C ALA A 283 13.11 4.93 -0.75
N LEU A 284 11.78 5.14 -0.72
CA LEU A 284 10.84 4.11 -0.27
C LEU A 284 10.76 2.93 -1.24
N LEU A 285 10.84 3.19 -2.55
CA LEU A 285 10.86 2.14 -3.57
C LEU A 285 12.16 1.35 -3.57
N ASP A 286 13.29 1.96 -3.22
CA ASP A 286 14.60 1.30 -3.22
C ASP A 286 14.85 0.46 -1.96
N ASP A 287 14.05 0.63 -0.90
CA ASP A 287 14.23 -0.12 0.35
C ASP A 287 14.00 -1.63 0.17
N GLY A 288 14.82 -2.43 0.86
CA GLY A 288 14.78 -3.90 0.80
C GLY A 288 13.67 -4.53 1.64
N THR A 289 13.07 -3.80 2.59
CA THR A 289 12.05 -4.38 3.47
C THR A 289 10.66 -4.33 2.85
N THR A 290 9.96 -5.46 2.86
CA THR A 290 8.60 -5.60 2.31
C THR A 290 7.63 -4.56 2.87
N ARG A 291 7.68 -4.31 4.19
CA ARG A 291 6.84 -3.33 4.88
C ARG A 291 7.01 -1.89 4.38
N VAL A 292 8.23 -1.51 3.99
CA VAL A 292 8.51 -0.15 3.47
C VAL A 292 8.17 -0.09 1.99
N ARG A 293 8.68 -1.04 1.21
CA ARG A 293 8.54 -1.05 -0.25
C ARG A 293 7.08 -1.16 -0.69
N SER A 294 6.29 -2.01 -0.04
CA SER A 294 4.85 -2.14 -0.33
C SER A 294 4.11 -0.83 -0.11
N VAL A 295 4.35 -0.14 1.02
CA VAL A 295 3.74 1.17 1.30
C VAL A 295 4.23 2.23 0.31
N GLY A 296 5.53 2.24 -0.01
CA GLY A 296 6.12 3.11 -1.02
C GLY A 296 5.43 2.99 -2.39
N LEU A 297 5.14 1.77 -2.83
CA LEU A 297 4.43 1.52 -4.09
C LEU A 297 3.03 2.12 -4.11
N HIS A 298 2.28 2.00 -3.01
CA HIS A 298 0.94 2.59 -2.92
C HIS A 298 0.99 4.12 -2.87
N ILE A 299 1.93 4.71 -2.12
CA ILE A 299 2.15 6.16 -2.13
C ILE A 299 2.48 6.64 -3.56
N VAL A 300 3.34 5.92 -4.27
CA VAL A 300 3.71 6.26 -5.65
C VAL A 300 2.53 6.16 -6.61
N LYS A 301 1.65 5.16 -6.47
CA LYS A 301 0.39 5.08 -7.24
C LYS A 301 -0.45 6.34 -7.05
N GLU A 302 -0.70 6.76 -5.81
CA GLU A 302 -1.52 7.94 -5.52
C GLU A 302 -0.86 9.24 -5.99
N PHE A 303 0.46 9.35 -5.82
CA PHE A 303 1.24 10.47 -6.33
C PHE A 303 1.15 10.57 -7.85
N LEU A 304 1.41 9.46 -8.56
CA LEU A 304 1.38 9.42 -10.02
C LEU A 304 0.01 9.78 -10.57
N ALA A 305 -1.09 9.40 -9.90
CA ALA A 305 -2.43 9.76 -10.30
C ALA A 305 -2.62 11.28 -10.40
N LYS A 306 -2.06 12.04 -9.45
CA LYS A 306 -2.09 13.52 -9.38
C LYS A 306 -0.94 14.19 -10.16
N PHE A 307 0.08 13.42 -10.54
CA PHE A 307 1.29 13.97 -11.15
C PHE A 307 1.05 14.42 -12.60
N PRO A 308 1.48 15.63 -13.00
CA PRO A 308 1.26 16.13 -14.36
C PRO A 308 2.04 15.36 -15.43
N ASP A 309 1.34 14.86 -16.44
CA ASP A 309 1.88 14.06 -17.55
C ASP A 309 3.05 14.78 -18.27
N ARG A 310 2.90 16.09 -18.52
CA ARG A 310 3.96 16.90 -19.18
C ARG A 310 5.26 16.90 -18.39
N ILE A 311 5.19 17.13 -17.07
CA ILE A 311 6.39 17.17 -16.22
C ILE A 311 7.04 15.79 -16.20
N LEU A 312 6.25 14.72 -16.06
CA LEU A 312 6.73 13.34 -16.08
C LEU A 312 7.53 13.00 -17.34
N HIS A 313 7.10 13.52 -18.49
CA HIS A 313 7.77 13.31 -19.77
C HIS A 313 9.02 14.17 -19.94
N ASP A 314 8.90 15.47 -19.67
CA ASP A 314 9.95 16.46 -19.98
C ASP A 314 11.16 16.30 -19.05
N THR A 315 10.97 15.74 -17.86
CA THR A 315 12.03 15.52 -16.86
C THR A 315 12.67 14.14 -16.94
N GLY A 316 12.14 13.22 -17.76
CA GLY A 316 12.60 11.84 -17.85
C GLY A 316 12.18 10.95 -16.66
N LEU A 317 11.38 11.48 -15.72
CA LEU A 317 10.95 10.78 -14.51
C LEU A 317 10.14 9.52 -14.77
N ALA A 318 9.42 9.43 -15.90
CA ALA A 318 8.75 8.20 -16.30
C ALA A 318 9.70 6.98 -16.23
N SER A 319 10.88 7.10 -16.86
CA SER A 319 11.86 6.01 -16.86
C SER A 319 12.47 5.74 -15.48
N VAL A 320 12.57 6.77 -14.62
CA VAL A 320 13.08 6.61 -13.26
C VAL A 320 12.11 5.78 -12.41
N PHE A 321 10.81 6.06 -12.51
CA PHE A 321 9.79 5.25 -11.85
C PHE A 321 9.69 3.83 -12.45
N GLU A 322 9.82 3.68 -13.77
CA GLU A 322 9.91 2.34 -14.37
C GLU A 322 11.06 1.53 -13.77
N ASP A 323 12.26 2.10 -13.73
CA ASP A 323 13.47 1.43 -13.23
C ASP A 323 13.39 1.12 -11.73
N ALA A 324 12.70 1.94 -10.93
CA ALA A 324 12.51 1.72 -9.50
C ALA A 324 11.42 0.67 -9.17
N ILE A 325 10.35 0.59 -9.98
CA ILE A 325 9.19 -0.28 -9.69
C ILE A 325 9.32 -1.66 -10.35
N LEU A 326 9.82 -1.76 -11.59
CA LEU A 326 9.89 -3.03 -12.32
C LEU A 326 10.68 -4.14 -11.60
N PRO A 327 11.79 -3.86 -10.88
CA PRO A 327 12.47 -4.89 -10.10
C PRO A 327 11.55 -5.59 -9.10
N THR A 328 10.55 -4.90 -8.57
CA THR A 328 9.60 -5.48 -7.61
C THR A 328 8.77 -6.63 -8.20
N LEU A 329 8.62 -6.72 -9.52
CA LEU A 329 7.92 -7.83 -10.16
C LEU A 329 8.64 -9.18 -10.07
N HIS A 330 9.90 -9.18 -9.58
CA HIS A 330 10.73 -10.38 -9.42
C HIS A 330 10.78 -10.89 -7.97
N PHE A 331 10.05 -10.27 -7.04
CA PHE A 331 9.90 -10.77 -5.66
C PHE A 331 8.90 -11.93 -5.65
N LEU A 332 9.34 -13.08 -6.14
CA LEU A 332 8.52 -14.26 -6.36
C LEU A 332 8.83 -15.36 -5.33
N PRO A 333 7.87 -16.30 -5.13
CA PRO A 333 8.13 -17.54 -4.41
C PRO A 333 9.37 -18.28 -4.93
N THR A 334 10.01 -19.04 -4.04
CA THR A 334 11.38 -19.61 -4.10
C THR A 334 12.41 -18.80 -3.29
N ILE A 335 12.33 -17.46 -3.32
CA ILE A 335 13.24 -16.58 -2.56
C ILE A 335 12.45 -15.64 -1.63
N THR A 336 11.26 -15.22 -2.04
CA THR A 336 10.36 -14.39 -1.23
C THR A 336 9.11 -15.20 -0.85
N PRO A 337 8.68 -15.24 0.43
CA PRO A 337 7.46 -15.96 0.81
C PRO A 337 6.24 -15.49 0.02
N GLU A 338 5.30 -16.40 -0.28
CA GLU A 338 4.12 -16.09 -1.13
C GLU A 338 3.31 -14.89 -0.63
N ASP A 339 3.13 -14.77 0.70
CA ASP A 339 2.43 -13.63 1.30
C ASP A 339 3.16 -12.29 1.07
N GLU A 340 4.49 -12.29 1.13
CA GLU A 340 5.30 -11.10 0.86
C GLU A 340 5.31 -10.77 -0.63
N SER A 341 5.41 -11.79 -1.50
CA SER A 341 5.29 -11.63 -2.95
C SER A 341 3.97 -10.95 -3.31
N ILE A 342 2.84 -11.40 -2.78
CA ILE A 342 1.54 -10.77 -3.05
C ILE A 342 1.50 -9.31 -2.56
N GLN A 343 2.04 -9.03 -1.37
CA GLN A 343 2.12 -7.68 -0.81
C GLN A 343 2.96 -6.72 -1.66
N LEU A 344 3.90 -7.23 -2.46
CA LEU A 344 4.77 -6.44 -3.33
C LEU A 344 4.25 -6.35 -4.76
N LEU A 345 3.88 -7.49 -5.37
CA LEU A 345 3.45 -7.59 -6.76
C LEU A 345 2.18 -6.79 -7.02
N SER A 346 1.17 -6.93 -6.15
CA SER A 346 -0.15 -6.31 -6.35
C SER A 346 -0.04 -4.77 -6.47
N PRO A 347 0.57 -4.06 -5.52
CA PRO A 347 0.77 -2.62 -5.68
C PRO A 347 1.76 -2.25 -6.78
N ALA A 348 2.81 -3.06 -7.04
CA ALA A 348 3.73 -2.77 -8.15
C ALA A 348 3.01 -2.75 -9.51
N TYR A 349 2.17 -3.75 -9.78
CA TYR A 349 1.35 -3.77 -10.99
C TYR A 349 0.39 -2.58 -11.05
N LYS A 350 -0.30 -2.23 -9.94
CA LYS A 350 -1.19 -1.06 -9.89
C LYS A 350 -0.43 0.23 -10.22
N SER A 351 0.74 0.46 -9.63
CA SER A 351 1.56 1.66 -9.86
C SER A 351 2.07 1.75 -11.29
N LEU A 352 2.52 0.63 -11.87
CA LEU A 352 2.97 0.55 -13.26
C LEU A 352 1.83 0.79 -14.26
N LEU A 353 0.62 0.30 -13.96
CA LEU A 353 -0.56 0.55 -14.78
C LEU A 353 -0.96 2.03 -14.76
N VAL A 354 -0.95 2.68 -13.58
CA VAL A 354 -1.16 4.14 -13.47
C VAL A 354 -0.09 4.89 -14.28
N LEU A 355 1.18 4.52 -14.14
CA LEU A 355 2.28 5.10 -14.90
C LEU A 355 2.05 4.96 -16.42
N SER A 356 1.65 3.77 -16.89
CA SER A 356 1.33 3.54 -18.30
C SER A 356 0.15 4.39 -18.80
N GLY A 357 -0.79 4.69 -17.91
CA GLY A 357 -1.91 5.63 -18.10
C GLY A 357 -1.43 7.03 -18.46
N LYS A 358 -0.39 7.49 -17.76
CA LYS A 358 0.24 8.80 -17.91
C LYS A 358 1.11 8.93 -19.16
N LEU A 359 1.40 7.83 -19.87
CA LEU A 359 2.18 7.83 -21.12
C LEU A 359 1.32 7.92 -22.40
N LYS A 360 0.02 8.21 -22.28
CA LYS A 360 -0.89 8.37 -23.44
C LYS A 360 -0.54 9.65 -24.22
N GLY A 361 -0.56 9.59 -25.55
CA GLY A 361 -0.45 10.78 -26.42
C GLY A 361 0.92 11.06 -27.06
N ARG A 362 1.99 10.33 -26.71
CA ARG A 362 3.27 10.46 -27.43
C ARG A 362 3.33 9.52 -28.64
N VAL A 363 2.77 9.95 -29.77
CA VAL A 363 3.21 9.45 -31.08
C VAL A 363 4.53 10.16 -31.37
N LYS A 364 5.66 9.48 -31.26
CA LYS A 364 6.88 9.99 -31.90
C LYS A 364 6.64 9.85 -33.40
N SER A 365 6.22 10.93 -34.04
CA SER A 365 6.20 11.08 -35.51
C SER A 365 7.65 11.08 -36.01
N GLY A 366 8.27 9.91 -36.01
CA GLY A 366 9.59 9.66 -36.58
C GLY A 366 9.54 8.34 -37.34
N PRO A 367 10.19 8.24 -38.52
CA PRO A 367 9.96 7.15 -39.47
C PRO A 367 10.27 5.74 -38.94
N ASN A 368 10.95 5.60 -37.79
CA ASN A 368 11.45 4.31 -37.27
C ASN A 368 10.98 3.94 -35.84
N THR A 369 9.99 4.61 -35.24
CA THR A 369 9.52 4.24 -33.88
C THR A 369 8.11 3.64 -33.92
N SER A 370 8.00 2.34 -34.16
CA SER A 370 6.72 1.64 -34.34
C SER A 370 5.86 1.51 -33.08
N GLN A 371 6.42 1.72 -31.88
CA GLN A 371 5.72 1.54 -30.60
C GLN A 371 5.80 2.78 -29.71
N THR A 372 4.64 3.24 -29.22
CA THR A 372 4.52 4.34 -28.26
C THR A 372 5.16 3.96 -26.91
N PRO A 373 5.62 4.92 -26.10
CA PRO A 373 6.20 4.62 -24.78
C PRO A 373 5.27 3.79 -23.89
N ARG A 374 3.96 4.09 -23.94
CA ARG A 374 2.92 3.31 -23.26
C ARG A 374 2.94 1.84 -23.68
N VAL A 375 2.93 1.56 -24.99
CA VAL A 375 2.94 0.17 -25.50
C VAL A 375 4.22 -0.55 -25.13
N ARG A 376 5.38 0.15 -25.12
CA ARG A 376 6.66 -0.43 -24.67
C ARG A 376 6.63 -0.81 -23.19
N LEU A 377 6.08 0.06 -22.33
CA LEU A 377 5.95 -0.24 -20.91
C LEU A 377 5.01 -1.42 -20.69
N LEU A 378 3.82 -1.43 -21.31
CA LEU A 378 2.89 -2.55 -21.22
C LEU A 378 3.49 -3.88 -21.71
N ASP A 379 4.27 -3.84 -22.78
CA ASP A 379 5.03 -4.99 -23.29
C ASP A 379 6.04 -5.52 -22.28
N ARG A 380 6.80 -4.65 -21.61
CA ARG A 380 7.72 -5.03 -20.52
C ARG A 380 6.98 -5.62 -19.33
N ILE A 381 5.89 -4.98 -18.89
CA ILE A 381 5.10 -5.49 -17.75
C ILE A 381 4.54 -6.88 -18.09
N LEU A 382 4.02 -7.10 -19.30
CA LEU A 382 3.46 -8.38 -19.70
C LEU A 382 4.54 -9.47 -19.83
N ARG A 383 5.63 -9.18 -20.55
CA ARG A 383 6.67 -10.17 -20.83
C ARG A 383 7.55 -10.44 -19.61
N ASP A 384 8.14 -9.38 -19.07
CA ASP A 384 9.20 -9.46 -18.06
C ASP A 384 8.61 -9.56 -16.65
N GLY A 385 7.39 -9.06 -16.45
CA GLY A 385 6.64 -9.19 -15.21
C GLY A 385 5.73 -10.42 -15.21
N VAL A 386 4.62 -10.36 -15.97
CA VAL A 386 3.53 -11.33 -15.85
C VAL A 386 3.91 -12.72 -16.35
N LEU A 387 4.37 -12.83 -17.60
CA LEU A 387 4.67 -14.12 -18.21
C LEU A 387 5.88 -14.77 -17.53
N SER A 388 6.95 -14.00 -17.31
CA SER A 388 8.12 -14.46 -16.54
C SER A 388 7.74 -14.97 -15.16
N ALA A 389 6.95 -14.20 -14.39
CA ALA A 389 6.51 -14.61 -13.06
C ALA A 389 5.62 -15.84 -13.08
N TYR A 390 4.71 -15.95 -14.05
CA TYR A 390 3.83 -17.12 -14.17
C TYR A 390 4.66 -18.38 -14.40
N PHE A 391 5.58 -18.37 -15.38
CA PHE A 391 6.38 -19.56 -15.65
C PHE A 391 7.36 -19.91 -14.53
N HIS A 392 7.66 -18.97 -13.64
CA HIS A 392 8.50 -19.20 -12.46
C HIS A 392 7.73 -19.72 -11.23
N ALA A 393 6.50 -19.26 -11.01
CA ALA A 393 5.75 -19.44 -9.76
C ALA A 393 4.30 -19.93 -9.96
N LYS A 394 4.00 -20.60 -11.06
CA LYS A 394 2.64 -21.06 -11.43
C LYS A 394 2.01 -22.02 -10.41
N GLU A 395 2.82 -22.73 -9.63
CA GLU A 395 2.41 -23.59 -8.53
C GLU A 395 1.76 -22.84 -7.36
N HIS A 396 2.00 -21.52 -7.25
CA HIS A 396 1.38 -20.67 -6.24
C HIS A 396 0.06 -20.09 -6.76
N ILE A 397 -1.06 -20.70 -6.35
CA ILE A 397 -2.41 -20.37 -6.85
C ILE A 397 -2.73 -18.87 -6.72
N ARG A 398 -2.37 -18.22 -5.60
CA ARG A 398 -2.69 -16.79 -5.39
C ARG A 398 -1.87 -15.88 -6.31
N ILE A 399 -0.62 -16.25 -6.59
CA ILE A 399 0.22 -15.56 -7.55
C ILE A 399 -0.38 -15.69 -8.94
N SER A 400 -0.69 -16.92 -9.38
CA SER A 400 -1.34 -17.18 -10.66
C SER A 400 -2.65 -16.39 -10.81
N GLN A 401 -3.50 -16.33 -9.78
CA GLN A 401 -4.72 -15.52 -9.78
C GLN A 401 -4.44 -14.03 -10.04
N LEU A 402 -3.45 -13.45 -9.33
CA LEU A 402 -3.03 -12.06 -9.54
C LEU A 402 -2.54 -11.84 -10.98
N LEU A 403 -1.72 -12.75 -11.49
CA LEU A 403 -1.13 -12.64 -12.84
C LEU A 403 -2.19 -12.71 -13.94
N PHE A 404 -3.19 -13.58 -13.84
CA PHE A 404 -4.32 -13.61 -14.79
C PHE A 404 -5.19 -12.36 -14.72
N ALA A 405 -5.43 -11.84 -13.51
CA ALA A 405 -6.19 -10.59 -13.35
C ALA A 405 -5.46 -9.42 -14.02
N VAL A 406 -4.15 -9.29 -13.78
CA VAL A 406 -3.32 -8.22 -14.35
C VAL A 406 -3.14 -8.40 -15.87
N SER A 407 -2.93 -9.63 -16.36
CA SER A 407 -2.77 -9.91 -17.78
C SER A 407 -3.98 -9.45 -18.60
N ALA A 408 -5.19 -9.66 -18.08
CA ALA A 408 -6.42 -9.20 -18.72
C ALA A 408 -6.42 -7.67 -18.91
N TRP A 409 -6.06 -6.91 -17.87
CA TRP A 409 -5.96 -5.45 -17.97
C TRP A 409 -4.92 -4.99 -18.98
N ILE A 410 -3.73 -5.59 -18.96
CA ILE A 410 -2.65 -5.23 -19.88
C ILE A 410 -3.03 -5.55 -21.32
N VAL A 411 -3.55 -6.74 -21.61
CA VAL A 411 -3.96 -7.16 -22.96
C VAL A 411 -5.04 -6.25 -23.50
N LYS A 412 -6.04 -5.90 -22.68
CA LYS A 412 -7.08 -4.93 -23.05
C LYS A 412 -6.48 -3.57 -23.42
N ASP A 413 -5.53 -3.07 -22.64
CA ASP A 413 -4.90 -1.77 -22.87
C ASP A 413 -3.90 -1.76 -24.03
N MET A 414 -3.30 -2.91 -24.35
CA MET A 414 -2.43 -3.10 -25.52
C MET A 414 -3.22 -3.22 -26.82
N GLY A 415 -4.43 -3.77 -26.77
CA GLY A 415 -5.24 -4.11 -27.93
C GLY A 415 -4.51 -5.08 -28.87
N ILE A 416 -4.55 -4.80 -30.18
CA ILE A 416 -3.90 -5.63 -31.20
C ILE A 416 -2.39 -5.81 -30.99
N ASN A 417 -1.73 -4.91 -30.25
CA ASN A 417 -0.30 -5.04 -29.93
C ASN A 417 0.01 -6.24 -29.04
N ALA A 418 -0.99 -6.83 -28.37
CA ALA A 418 -0.83 -8.03 -27.55
C ALA A 418 -0.61 -9.31 -28.38
N VAL A 419 -0.92 -9.30 -29.69
CA VAL A 419 -0.84 -10.47 -30.58
C VAL A 419 0.55 -11.12 -30.59
N LYS A 420 1.62 -10.34 -30.45
CA LYS A 420 3.00 -10.85 -30.41
C LYS A 420 3.31 -11.73 -29.19
N HIS A 421 2.46 -11.70 -28.16
CA HIS A 421 2.60 -12.50 -26.94
C HIS A 421 1.73 -13.77 -26.95
N LEU A 422 0.96 -14.04 -28.02
CA LEU A 422 0.09 -15.22 -28.09
C LEU A 422 0.83 -16.54 -27.87
N LYS A 423 2.09 -16.63 -28.31
CA LYS A 423 2.93 -17.81 -28.11
C LYS A 423 3.12 -18.20 -26.64
N ASP A 424 3.01 -17.25 -25.72
CA ASP A 424 3.19 -17.46 -24.29
C ASP A 424 1.83 -17.35 -23.55
N LEU A 425 0.96 -16.44 -23.99
CA LEU A 425 -0.39 -16.27 -23.45
C LEU A 425 -1.25 -17.53 -23.66
N ILE A 426 -1.27 -18.13 -24.85
CA ILE A 426 -2.13 -19.29 -25.08
C ILE A 426 -1.70 -20.47 -24.21
N PRO A 427 -0.42 -20.89 -24.16
CA PRO A 427 0.02 -21.94 -23.25
C PRO A 427 -0.30 -21.65 -21.77
N MET A 428 -0.08 -20.41 -21.32
CA MET A 428 -0.42 -19.98 -19.95
C MET A 428 -1.91 -20.25 -19.62
N HIS A 429 -2.84 -19.87 -20.52
CA HIS A 429 -4.28 -20.10 -20.30
C HIS A 429 -4.66 -21.57 -20.44
N CYS A 430 -4.15 -22.26 -21.46
CA CYS A 430 -4.45 -23.66 -21.72
C CYS A 430 -3.98 -24.57 -20.59
N GLU A 431 -2.86 -24.26 -19.93
CA GLU A 431 -2.36 -25.00 -18.77
C GLU A 431 -3.36 -25.03 -17.61
N VAL A 432 -3.92 -23.88 -17.24
CA VAL A 432 -4.92 -23.79 -16.16
C VAL A 432 -6.26 -24.39 -16.55
N LEU A 433 -6.73 -24.13 -17.76
CA LEU A 433 -8.06 -24.58 -18.20
C LEU A 433 -8.09 -26.07 -18.52
N SER A 434 -6.96 -26.66 -18.90
CA SER A 434 -6.86 -28.10 -19.19
C SER A 434 -6.42 -28.93 -17.96
N ASP A 435 -6.21 -28.30 -16.79
CA ASP A 435 -5.85 -29.01 -15.57
C ASP A 435 -7.02 -29.91 -15.11
N PRO A 436 -6.81 -31.23 -14.96
CA PRO A 436 -7.83 -32.15 -14.46
C PRO A 436 -8.37 -31.78 -13.07
N PHE A 437 -7.61 -31.00 -12.28
CA PHE A 437 -8.00 -30.55 -10.95
C PHE A 437 -8.35 -29.05 -10.90
N SER A 438 -8.60 -28.41 -12.05
CA SER A 438 -8.95 -26.99 -12.14
C SER A 438 -10.13 -26.57 -11.26
N THR A 439 -11.07 -27.49 -10.99
CA THR A 439 -12.24 -27.27 -10.13
C THR A 439 -11.89 -27.14 -8.64
N ALA A 440 -10.70 -27.59 -8.21
CA ALA A 440 -10.18 -27.39 -6.86
C ALA A 440 -9.75 -25.94 -6.60
N ALA A 441 -9.45 -25.18 -7.67
CA ALA A 441 -9.09 -23.77 -7.61
C ALA A 441 -10.05 -22.91 -8.47
N PRO A 442 -11.36 -22.86 -8.12
CA PRO A 442 -12.40 -22.31 -8.99
C PRO A 442 -12.19 -20.83 -9.33
N GLU A 443 -11.58 -20.06 -8.42
CA GLU A 443 -11.29 -18.65 -8.65
C GLU A 443 -10.16 -18.44 -9.68
N LEU A 444 -9.14 -19.31 -9.68
CA LEU A 444 -8.08 -19.28 -10.68
C LEU A 444 -8.63 -19.64 -12.06
N GLN A 445 -9.43 -20.71 -12.14
CA GLN A 445 -10.11 -21.13 -13.35
C GLN A 445 -11.00 -20.00 -13.91
N ARG A 446 -11.77 -19.32 -13.04
CA ARG A 446 -12.61 -18.18 -13.40
C ARG A 446 -11.81 -16.99 -13.95
N LEU A 447 -10.68 -16.66 -13.32
CA LEU A 447 -9.81 -15.58 -13.76
C LEU A 447 -9.12 -15.90 -15.09
N ALA A 448 -8.63 -17.13 -15.27
CA ALA A 448 -8.08 -17.60 -16.54
C ALA A 448 -9.12 -17.55 -17.66
N THR A 449 -10.35 -18.02 -17.40
CA THR A 449 -11.45 -17.96 -18.37
C THR A 449 -11.76 -16.52 -18.79
N LYS A 450 -11.90 -15.60 -17.82
CA LYS A 450 -12.15 -14.19 -18.13
C LYS A 450 -11.00 -13.54 -18.90
N SER A 451 -9.75 -13.82 -18.50
CA SER A 451 -8.57 -13.29 -19.18
C SER A 451 -8.47 -13.80 -20.62
N LEU A 452 -8.76 -15.08 -20.86
CA LEU A 452 -8.80 -15.65 -22.22
C LEU A 452 -9.84 -14.94 -23.10
N GLY A 453 -11.01 -14.60 -22.55
CA GLY A 453 -12.01 -13.80 -23.28
C GLY A 453 -11.48 -12.44 -23.71
N ILE A 454 -10.69 -11.77 -22.86
CA ILE A 454 -10.03 -10.52 -23.21
C ILE A 454 -8.94 -10.74 -24.27
N VAL A 455 -8.19 -11.83 -24.19
CA VAL A 455 -7.21 -12.22 -25.22
C VAL A 455 -7.92 -12.45 -26.56
N ILE A 456 -9.02 -13.21 -26.60
CA ILE A 456 -9.82 -13.43 -27.81
C ILE A 456 -10.31 -12.09 -28.37
N ALA A 457 -10.95 -11.25 -27.54
CA ALA A 457 -11.49 -9.98 -28.00
C ALA A 457 -10.46 -9.04 -28.65
N ASN A 458 -9.20 -9.08 -28.21
CA ASN A 458 -8.15 -8.16 -28.67
C ASN A 458 -7.19 -8.78 -29.70
N CYS A 459 -7.08 -10.10 -29.73
CA CYS A 459 -6.12 -10.83 -30.55
C CYS A 459 -6.78 -11.77 -31.58
N TRP A 460 -8.11 -11.73 -31.72
CA TRP A 460 -8.87 -12.64 -32.60
C TRP A 460 -8.28 -12.82 -34.01
N PRO A 461 -7.72 -11.80 -34.71
CA PRO A 461 -7.26 -12.01 -36.09
C PRO A 461 -6.16 -13.07 -36.26
N ARG A 462 -5.49 -13.48 -35.17
CA ARG A 462 -4.49 -14.55 -35.16
C ARG A 462 -4.93 -15.82 -34.44
N LEU A 463 -6.10 -15.83 -33.81
CA LEU A 463 -6.61 -16.96 -33.02
C LEU A 463 -7.58 -17.85 -33.79
N THR A 464 -8.01 -17.41 -34.96
CA THR A 464 -8.98 -18.10 -35.81
C THR A 464 -8.35 -19.17 -36.71
N GLN A 465 -7.03 -19.34 -36.62
CA GLN A 465 -6.27 -20.29 -37.42
C GLN A 465 -5.47 -21.22 -36.51
N PRO A 466 -5.21 -22.47 -36.93
CA PRO A 466 -4.25 -23.33 -36.27
C PRO A 466 -2.87 -22.67 -36.13
N PRO A 467 -2.11 -22.96 -35.05
CA PRO A 467 -2.40 -23.94 -34.00
C PRO A 467 -3.27 -23.41 -32.84
N TYR A 468 -3.37 -22.09 -32.68
CA TYR A 468 -4.01 -21.51 -31.48
C TYR A 468 -5.50 -21.82 -31.37
N GLN A 469 -6.21 -21.86 -32.50
CA GLN A 469 -7.62 -22.24 -32.51
C GLN A 469 -7.84 -23.62 -31.89
N ASP A 470 -7.01 -24.60 -32.28
CA ASP A 470 -7.14 -25.99 -31.85
C ASP A 470 -6.80 -26.14 -30.36
N GLU A 471 -5.77 -25.41 -29.88
CA GLU A 471 -5.40 -25.38 -28.47
C GLU A 471 -6.51 -24.77 -27.60
N ILE A 472 -7.13 -23.67 -28.04
CA ILE A 472 -8.24 -23.04 -27.33
C ILE A 472 -9.44 -23.97 -27.28
N ILE A 473 -9.83 -24.59 -28.39
CA ILE A 473 -10.95 -25.55 -28.43
C ILE A 473 -10.69 -26.70 -27.45
N LYS A 474 -9.49 -27.28 -27.48
CA LYS A 474 -9.11 -28.35 -26.55
C LYS A 474 -9.24 -27.90 -25.09
N ALA A 475 -8.71 -26.73 -24.75
CA ALA A 475 -8.76 -26.20 -23.39
C ALA A 475 -10.21 -25.94 -22.92
N LEU A 476 -11.06 -25.39 -23.80
CA LEU A 476 -12.48 -25.16 -23.47
C LEU A 476 -13.23 -26.48 -23.26
N VAL A 477 -13.00 -27.48 -24.10
CA VAL A 477 -13.62 -28.81 -23.99
C VAL A 477 -13.24 -29.48 -22.67
N ILE A 478 -11.95 -29.56 -22.36
CA ILE A 478 -11.47 -30.20 -21.13
C ILE A 478 -12.02 -29.46 -19.89
N CYS A 479 -11.90 -28.13 -19.88
CA CYS A 479 -12.40 -27.31 -18.79
C CYS A 479 -13.90 -27.50 -18.56
N PHE A 480 -14.68 -27.56 -19.65
CA PHE A 480 -16.13 -27.72 -19.57
C PHE A 480 -16.52 -29.09 -19.01
N LEU A 481 -15.87 -30.17 -19.46
CA LEU A 481 -16.12 -31.52 -18.96
C LEU A 481 -15.78 -31.64 -17.46
N ASN A 482 -14.58 -31.21 -17.05
CA ASN A 482 -14.17 -31.22 -15.64
C ASN A 482 -15.16 -30.44 -14.77
N THR A 483 -15.58 -29.27 -15.26
CA THR A 483 -16.54 -28.42 -14.55
C THR A 483 -17.91 -29.09 -14.47
N HIS A 484 -18.35 -29.74 -15.55
CA HIS A 484 -19.64 -30.45 -15.64
C HIS A 484 -19.73 -31.62 -14.66
N ASP A 485 -18.66 -32.42 -14.58
CA ASP A 485 -18.59 -33.56 -13.68
C ASP A 485 -18.70 -33.14 -12.20
N ASP A 486 -18.09 -32.00 -11.84
CA ASP A 486 -18.10 -31.47 -10.47
C ASP A 486 -19.25 -30.51 -10.15
N LEU A 487 -20.10 -30.16 -11.12
CA LEU A 487 -21.23 -29.22 -10.95
C LEU A 487 -22.14 -29.61 -9.77
N ALA A 488 -22.43 -30.90 -9.64
CA ALA A 488 -23.31 -31.41 -8.60
C ALA A 488 -22.78 -31.12 -7.19
N SER A 489 -21.46 -31.04 -7.05
CA SER A 489 -20.76 -30.82 -5.79
C SER A 489 -20.45 -29.34 -5.53
N ASN A 490 -20.42 -28.49 -6.57
CA ASN A 490 -20.04 -27.08 -6.44
C ASN A 490 -20.85 -26.16 -7.36
N SER A 491 -21.95 -25.61 -6.84
CA SER A 491 -22.85 -24.71 -7.57
C SER A 491 -22.20 -23.41 -8.06
N LYS A 492 -21.02 -23.03 -7.55
CA LYS A 492 -20.25 -21.86 -8.04
C LYS A 492 -19.70 -22.07 -9.45
N LEU A 493 -19.60 -23.33 -9.89
CA LEU A 493 -19.11 -23.71 -11.21
C LEU A 493 -20.09 -23.41 -12.35
N ASN A 494 -21.38 -23.20 -12.05
CA ASN A 494 -22.38 -22.78 -13.04
C ASN A 494 -21.95 -21.50 -13.78
N HIS A 495 -21.46 -20.51 -13.04
CA HIS A 495 -20.97 -19.28 -13.63
C HIS A 495 -19.76 -19.51 -14.54
N THR A 496 -18.88 -20.45 -14.20
CA THR A 496 -17.74 -20.80 -15.03
C THR A 496 -18.19 -21.42 -16.35
N GLN A 497 -19.16 -22.34 -16.34
CA GLN A 497 -19.72 -22.91 -17.57
C GLN A 497 -20.37 -21.86 -18.47
N ASP A 498 -21.17 -20.95 -17.91
CA ASP A 498 -21.75 -19.84 -18.68
C ASP A 498 -20.66 -19.01 -19.39
N TRP A 499 -19.54 -18.77 -18.71
CA TRP A 499 -18.40 -18.08 -19.30
C TRP A 499 -17.72 -18.91 -20.39
N LEU A 500 -17.53 -20.22 -20.21
CA LEU A 500 -16.95 -21.10 -21.23
C LEU A 500 -17.79 -21.13 -22.51
N THR A 501 -19.13 -21.24 -22.40
CA THR A 501 -20.04 -21.17 -23.55
C THR A 501 -19.96 -19.81 -24.26
N ARG A 502 -19.83 -18.71 -23.51
CA ARG A 502 -19.60 -17.38 -24.09
C ARG A 502 -18.26 -17.30 -24.83
N LEU A 503 -17.19 -17.89 -24.29
CA LEU A 503 -15.89 -17.92 -24.97
C LEU A 503 -15.94 -18.73 -26.26
N ALA A 504 -16.58 -19.91 -26.24
CA ALA A 504 -16.78 -20.72 -27.43
C ALA A 504 -17.55 -19.91 -28.51
N THR A 505 -18.64 -19.24 -28.10
CA THR A 505 -19.40 -18.33 -28.99
C THR A 505 -18.53 -17.22 -29.56
N MET A 506 -17.70 -16.57 -28.73
CA MET A 506 -16.78 -15.53 -29.20
C MET A 506 -15.78 -16.08 -30.22
N LEU A 507 -15.25 -17.28 -30.01
CA LEU A 507 -14.34 -17.93 -30.95
C LEU A 507 -15.03 -18.24 -32.29
N ILE A 508 -16.27 -18.74 -32.25
CA ILE A 508 -17.09 -19.02 -33.45
C ILE A 508 -17.33 -17.73 -34.24
N VAL A 509 -17.87 -16.70 -33.57
CA VAL A 509 -18.20 -15.41 -34.20
C VAL A 509 -16.95 -14.73 -34.77
N THR A 510 -15.81 -14.84 -34.10
CA THR A 510 -14.57 -14.21 -34.59
C THR A 510 -13.88 -15.00 -35.70
N ALA A 511 -14.12 -16.31 -35.81
CA ALA A 511 -13.54 -17.16 -36.86
C ALA A 511 -14.00 -16.78 -38.27
N GLY A 512 -15.28 -16.46 -38.44
CA GLY A 512 -15.86 -16.17 -39.76
C GLY A 512 -15.89 -17.36 -40.74
N ASP A 513 -15.45 -18.54 -40.29
CA ASP A 513 -15.47 -19.85 -40.99
C ASP A 513 -16.18 -20.88 -40.08
N GLU A 514 -17.51 -20.78 -40.07
CA GLU A 514 -18.36 -21.65 -39.23
C GLU A 514 -18.30 -23.11 -39.69
N GLU A 515 -18.22 -23.36 -41.00
CA GLU A 515 -18.14 -24.72 -41.57
C GLU A 515 -16.83 -25.41 -41.15
N GLY A 516 -15.68 -24.76 -41.31
CA GLY A 516 -14.39 -25.33 -40.93
C GLY A 516 -14.28 -25.58 -39.42
N LEU A 517 -14.90 -24.73 -38.60
CA LEU A 517 -14.96 -24.93 -37.15
C LEU A 517 -15.92 -26.06 -36.76
N ARG A 518 -17.07 -26.16 -37.45
CA ARG A 518 -18.05 -27.24 -37.25
C ARG A 518 -17.43 -28.61 -37.54
N ASP A 519 -16.69 -28.74 -38.63
CA ASP A 519 -16.01 -29.99 -39.00
C ASP A 519 -15.01 -30.46 -37.92
N LYS A 520 -14.40 -29.53 -37.18
CA LYS A 520 -13.50 -29.84 -36.06
C LYS A 520 -14.25 -30.24 -34.79
N VAL A 521 -15.37 -29.58 -34.50
CA VAL A 521 -16.10 -29.71 -33.23
C VAL A 521 -17.08 -30.88 -33.24
N MET A 522 -17.77 -31.13 -34.35
CA MET A 522 -18.80 -32.19 -34.45
C MET A 522 -18.30 -33.58 -34.03
N PRO A 523 -17.09 -34.04 -34.42
CA PRO A 523 -16.57 -35.33 -33.96
C PRO A 523 -16.33 -35.41 -32.45
N LEU A 524 -16.13 -34.27 -31.78
CA LEU A 524 -16.00 -34.20 -30.32
C LEU A 524 -17.39 -34.32 -29.66
N VAL A 525 -18.40 -33.63 -30.19
CA VAL A 525 -19.78 -33.70 -29.71
C VAL A 525 -20.39 -35.10 -29.91
N GLU A 526 -20.06 -35.77 -31.02
CA GLU A 526 -20.48 -37.15 -31.26
C GLU A 526 -19.92 -38.13 -30.22
N LYS A 527 -18.70 -37.89 -29.74
CA LYS A 527 -18.06 -38.70 -28.70
C LYS A 527 -18.58 -38.36 -27.31
N GLU A 528 -18.77 -37.08 -27.02
CA GLU A 528 -19.22 -36.56 -25.72
C GLU A 528 -20.43 -35.62 -25.92
N PRO A 529 -21.67 -36.15 -25.88
CA PRO A 529 -22.88 -35.38 -26.22
C PRO A 529 -23.12 -34.13 -25.37
N VAL A 530 -22.60 -34.11 -24.14
CA VAL A 530 -22.66 -32.96 -23.23
C VAL A 530 -21.98 -31.72 -23.82
N LEU A 531 -21.00 -31.88 -24.72
CA LEU A 531 -20.32 -30.77 -25.40
C LEU A 531 -21.23 -30.00 -26.37
N ALA A 532 -22.39 -30.54 -26.75
CA ALA A 532 -23.39 -29.77 -27.48
C ALA A 532 -23.78 -28.49 -26.72
N ASP A 533 -23.72 -28.50 -25.38
CA ASP A 533 -24.03 -27.33 -24.57
C ASP A 533 -22.95 -26.24 -24.62
N LEU A 534 -21.69 -26.61 -24.85
CA LEU A 534 -20.56 -25.68 -24.99
C LEU A 534 -20.62 -24.95 -26.34
N PHE A 535 -21.02 -25.65 -27.40
CA PHE A 535 -20.98 -25.18 -28.78
C PHE A 535 -22.35 -24.86 -29.38
N LYS A 536 -23.35 -24.47 -28.56
CA LYS A 536 -24.73 -24.18 -28.99
C LYS A 536 -24.87 -23.14 -30.11
N ALA A 537 -23.85 -22.33 -30.34
CA ALA A 537 -23.85 -21.27 -31.35
C ALA A 537 -23.41 -21.76 -32.76
N LEU A 538 -23.00 -23.02 -32.91
CA LEU A 538 -22.59 -23.66 -34.17
C LEU A 538 -23.74 -24.39 -34.90
#